data_AF-G5IJ99-F1
#
_entry.id   AF-G5IJ99-F1
#
_cell.length_a   1.000
_cell.length_b   1.000
_cell.length_c   1.000
_cell.angle_alpha   90.00
_cell.angle_beta   90.00
_cell.angle_gamma   90.00
#
_symmetry.space_group_name_H-M   'P 1'
#
loop_
_entity.id
_entity.type
_entity.pdbx_description
1 polymer ?
#
loop_
_entity_poly.entity_id
_entity_poly.type
_entity_poly.pdbx_seq_one_letter_code
_entity_poly.pdbx_strand_id
1 'polypeptide(L)'
;MSVVSDMIRKVFKEGDDKRDAGLTTPEGIRRFDDIVYGNDDACQVLDVYRPKEAEGDLPVIVSVHGGGWVYGDKERYQYYCMDLAMRGFAVVN
;
A
#
# COMPACT_ATOMS: atom_id res chain seq x y z
N MET A 1 16.69 16.03 8.71
CA MET A 1 17.09 14.87 7.87
C MET A 1 18.30 15.24 7.04
N SER A 2 19.02 14.26 6.49
CA SER A 2 20.17 14.51 5.60
C SER A 2 19.69 14.90 4.20
N VAL A 3 20.43 15.80 3.53
CA VAL A 3 20.23 16.17 2.12
C VAL A 3 20.17 14.93 1.21
N VAL A 4 20.95 13.90 1.52
CA VAL A 4 20.96 12.64 0.78
C VAL A 4 19.63 11.90 0.91
N SER A 5 19.04 11.87 2.10
CA SER A 5 17.73 11.22 2.34
C SER A 5 16.61 11.96 1.59
N ASP A 6 16.65 13.29 1.59
CA ASP A 6 15.66 14.11 0.88
C ASP A 6 15.76 13.91 -0.64
N MET A 7 16.99 13.84 -1.17
CA MET A 7 17.25 13.50 -2.56
C MET A 7 16.71 12.10 -2.92
N ILE A 8 17.00 11.08 -2.10
CA ILE A 8 16.51 9.70 -2.32
C ILE A 8 14.98 9.68 -2.36
N ARG A 9 14.32 10.27 -1.36
CA ARG A 9 12.85 10.33 -1.29
C ARG A 9 12.25 10.96 -2.54
N LYS A 10 12.85 12.05 -3.03
CA LYS A 10 12.39 12.74 -4.24
C LYS A 10 12.57 11.87 -5.49
N VAL A 11 13.78 11.37 -5.75
CA VAL A 11 14.09 10.64 -6.99
C VAL A 11 13.32 9.33 -7.05
N PHE A 12 13.19 8.61 -5.93
CA PHE A 12 12.45 7.35 -5.91
C PHE A 12 10.95 7.58 -6.10
N LYS A 13 10.40 8.62 -5.46
CA LYS A 13 9.01 9.03 -5.70
C LYS A 13 8.74 9.35 -7.16
N GLU A 14 9.61 10.11 -7.83
CA GLU A 14 9.43 10.42 -9.25
C GLU A 14 9.47 9.16 -10.13
N GLY A 15 10.27 8.15 -9.77
CA GLY A 15 10.29 6.86 -10.45
C GLY A 15 9.01 6.06 -10.24
N ASP A 16 8.55 5.95 -8.99
CA ASP A 16 7.34 5.22 -8.63
C ASP A 16 6.09 5.89 -9.20
N ASP A 17 5.99 7.23 -9.17
CA ASP A 17 4.88 7.97 -9.78
C ASP A 17 4.78 7.69 -11.29
N LYS A 18 5.91 7.54 -11.99
CA LYS A 18 5.94 7.17 -13.42
C LYS A 18 5.55 5.71 -13.65
N ARG A 19 6.02 4.80 -12.79
CA ARG A 19 5.71 3.37 -12.85
C ARG A 19 4.21 3.12 -12.64
N ASP A 20 3.62 3.82 -11.69
CA ASP A 20 2.24 3.62 -11.27
C ASP A 20 1.24 4.46 -12.08
N ALA A 21 1.73 5.31 -12.99
CA ALA A 21 0.90 6.17 -13.81
C ALA A 21 -0.16 5.36 -14.59
N GLY A 22 -1.43 5.66 -14.34
CA GLY A 22 -2.57 5.03 -15.02
C GLY A 22 -3.05 3.72 -14.37
N LEU A 23 -2.38 3.22 -13.34
CA LEU A 23 -2.91 2.10 -12.55
C LEU A 23 -4.09 2.57 -11.70
N THR A 24 -5.13 1.75 -11.66
CA THR A 24 -6.35 2.02 -10.90
C THR A 24 -6.69 0.83 -10.01
N THR A 25 -7.59 1.06 -9.04
CA THR A 25 -8.16 -0.03 -8.24
C THR A 25 -8.86 -1.03 -9.17
N PRO A 26 -8.49 -2.33 -9.16
CA PRO A 26 -9.19 -3.33 -9.95
C PRO A 26 -10.67 -3.43 -9.56
N GLU A 27 -11.56 -3.63 -10.53
CA GLU A 27 -13.02 -3.65 -10.28
C GLU A 27 -13.44 -4.70 -9.24
N GLY A 28 -12.71 -5.82 -9.15
CA GLY A 28 -12.96 -6.90 -8.21
C GLY A 28 -12.55 -6.62 -6.76
N ILE A 29 -11.93 -5.46 -6.47
CA ILE A 29 -11.42 -5.15 -5.13
C ILE A 29 -12.32 -4.16 -4.39
N ARG A 30 -12.61 -4.49 -3.13
CA ARG A 30 -13.11 -3.58 -2.12
C ARG A 30 -11.94 -3.08 -1.28
N ARG A 31 -11.80 -1.76 -1.19
CA ARG A 31 -10.77 -1.08 -0.39
C ARG A 31 -11.37 -0.47 0.86
N PHE A 32 -10.60 -0.48 1.93
CA PHE A 32 -10.82 0.28 3.15
C PHE A 32 -9.53 1.03 3.40
N ASP A 33 -9.54 2.33 3.15
CA ASP A 33 -8.32 3.13 3.18
C ASP A 33 -8.20 3.90 4.52
N ASP A 34 -6.97 4.21 4.91
CA ASP A 34 -6.61 5.13 6.01
C ASP A 34 -7.15 4.71 7.39
N ILE A 35 -7.13 3.41 7.68
CA ILE A 35 -7.50 2.90 9.01
C ILE A 35 -6.37 3.22 10.00
N VAL A 36 -6.66 4.09 10.96
CA VAL A 36 -5.71 4.48 12.02
C VAL A 36 -5.52 3.33 13.02
N TYR A 37 -4.27 2.98 13.30
CA TYR A 37 -3.90 1.95 14.28
C TYR A 37 -3.02 2.46 15.42
N GLY A 38 -2.72 3.76 15.45
CA GLY A 38 -1.90 4.38 16.49
C GLY A 38 -2.24 5.85 16.72
N ASN A 39 -1.34 6.57 17.40
CA ASN A 39 -1.54 7.97 17.79
C ASN A 39 -0.94 8.96 16.78
N ASP A 40 -0.08 8.50 15.87
CA ASP A 40 0.47 9.28 14.76
C ASP A 40 -0.32 8.95 13.49
N ASP A 41 -1.44 9.63 13.26
CA ASP A 41 -2.34 9.38 12.13
C ASP A 41 -1.72 9.69 10.74
N ALA A 42 -0.55 10.33 10.70
CA ALA A 42 0.18 10.53 9.45
C ALA A 42 0.99 9.30 9.01
N CYS A 43 1.48 8.50 9.97
CA CYS A 43 2.34 7.33 9.69
C CYS A 43 1.72 6.00 10.13
N GLN A 44 0.81 6.03 11.09
CA GLN A 44 0.20 4.86 11.73
C GLN A 44 -1.21 4.62 11.17
N VAL A 45 -1.27 4.58 9.84
CA VAL A 45 -2.46 4.26 9.04
C VAL A 45 -2.15 3.08 8.13
N LEU A 46 -3.16 2.24 7.91
CA LEU A 46 -3.09 1.08 7.02
C LEU A 46 -4.31 1.04 6.10
N ASP A 47 -4.19 0.32 5.00
CA ASP A 47 -5.30 -0.04 4.14
C ASP A 47 -5.62 -1.53 4.24
N VAL A 48 -6.87 -1.88 3.94
CA VAL A 48 -7.29 -3.27 3.77
C VAL A 48 -7.91 -3.45 2.40
N TYR A 49 -7.42 -4.45 1.65
CA TYR A 49 -7.92 -4.82 0.34
C TYR A 49 -8.52 -6.23 0.39
N ARG A 50 -9.72 -6.38 -0.17
CA ARG A 50 -10.45 -7.67 -0.21
C ARG A 50 -11.13 -7.87 -1.57
N PRO A 51 -11.25 -9.11 -2.08
CA PRO A 51 -12.17 -9.41 -3.18
C PRO A 51 -13.61 -9.02 -2.82
N LYS A 52 -14.33 -8.39 -3.74
CA LYS A 52 -15.73 -7.98 -3.54
C LYS A 52 -16.68 -9.15 -3.35
N GLU A 53 -16.41 -10.26 -4.03
CA GLU A 53 -17.25 -11.47 -4.05
C GLU A 53 -16.96 -12.42 -2.89
N ALA A 54 -15.88 -12.18 -2.13
CA ALA A 54 -15.51 -13.03 -1.02
C ALA A 54 -16.35 -12.70 0.22
N GLU A 55 -17.08 -13.70 0.71
CA GLU A 55 -17.81 -13.65 1.98
C GLU A 55 -17.03 -14.39 3.09
N GLY A 56 -17.24 -13.96 4.33
CA GLY A 56 -16.61 -14.60 5.50
C GLY A 56 -15.11 -14.32 5.66
N ASP A 57 -14.43 -15.24 6.32
CA ASP A 57 -13.01 -15.12 6.65
C ASP A 57 -12.13 -15.51 5.46
N LEU A 58 -11.06 -14.76 5.25
CA LEU A 58 -10.04 -15.02 4.23
C LEU A 58 -8.69 -15.23 4.88
N PRO A 59 -7.78 -16.01 4.27
CA PRO A 59 -6.38 -15.98 4.64
C PRO A 59 -5.85 -14.55 4.49
N VAL A 60 -5.15 -14.07 5.52
CA VAL A 60 -4.66 -12.68 5.60
C VAL A 60 -3.17 -12.62 5.25
N ILE A 61 -2.81 -11.69 4.38
CA ILE A 61 -1.42 -11.27 4.15
C ILE A 61 -1.25 -9.88 4.76
N VAL A 62 -0.25 -9.72 5.62
CA VAL A 62 0.19 -8.40 6.10
C VAL A 62 1.45 -8.02 5.33
N SER A 63 1.36 -6.98 4.51
CA SER A 63 2.48 -6.42 3.76
C SER A 63 3.21 -5.40 4.63
N VAL A 64 4.52 -5.54 4.77
CA VAL A 64 5.37 -4.52 5.39
C VAL A 64 6.28 -3.99 4.30
N HIS A 65 6.07 -2.74 3.90
CA HIS A 65 6.75 -2.17 2.76
C HIS A 65 8.26 -2.01 2.96
N GLY A 66 8.99 -2.04 1.85
CA GLY A 66 10.43 -1.78 1.83
C GLY A 66 10.77 -0.29 1.83
N GLY A 67 11.94 0.04 1.28
CA GLY A 67 12.44 1.41 1.17
C GLY A 67 13.48 1.82 2.22
N GLY A 68 14.09 0.81 2.85
CA GLY A 68 15.32 0.96 3.66
C GLY A 68 15.18 1.90 4.84
N TRP A 69 13.96 2.00 5.42
CA TRP A 69 13.61 2.94 6.49
C TRP A 69 13.79 4.42 6.14
N VAL A 70 13.97 4.74 4.86
CA VAL A 70 14.18 6.11 4.36
C VAL A 70 13.02 6.57 3.50
N TYR A 71 12.40 5.67 2.75
CA TYR A 71 11.36 5.96 1.77
C TYR A 71 10.30 4.85 1.77
N GLY A 72 9.15 5.12 1.13
CA GLY A 72 8.03 4.21 1.03
C GLY A 72 6.87 4.61 1.94
N ASP A 73 5.68 4.30 1.47
CA ASP A 73 4.39 4.45 2.16
C ASP A 73 3.44 3.38 1.61
N LYS A 74 2.25 3.25 2.20
CA LYS A 74 1.23 2.29 1.73
C LYS A 74 0.81 2.55 0.28
N GLU A 75 0.88 3.79 -0.21
CA GLU A 75 0.50 4.14 -1.57
C GLU A 75 1.45 3.54 -2.62
N ARG A 76 2.75 3.38 -2.31
CA ARG A 76 3.71 2.76 -3.24
C ARG A 76 3.50 1.27 -3.47
N TYR A 77 2.80 0.60 -2.55
CA TYR A 77 2.62 -0.86 -2.57
C TYR A 77 1.17 -1.26 -2.81
N GLN A 78 0.23 -0.30 -2.93
CA GLN A 78 -1.19 -0.56 -3.08
C GLN A 78 -1.52 -1.50 -4.25
N TYR A 79 -0.90 -1.33 -5.42
CA TYR A 79 -1.19 -2.15 -6.59
C TYR A 79 -0.67 -3.58 -6.46
N TYR A 80 0.49 -3.75 -5.84
CA TYR A 80 1.02 -5.07 -5.50
C TYR A 80 0.10 -5.78 -4.50
N CYS A 81 -0.33 -5.08 -3.46
CA CYS A 81 -1.24 -5.61 -2.45
C CYS A 81 -2.63 -5.91 -3.02
N MET A 82 -3.14 -5.11 -3.95
CA MET A 82 -4.40 -5.38 -4.65
C MET A 82 -4.29 -6.58 -5.61
N ASP A 83 -3.14 -6.81 -6.26
CA ASP A 83 -2.93 -8.04 -7.05
C ASP A 83 -2.96 -9.30 -6.17
N LEU A 84 -2.37 -9.24 -4.97
CA LEU A 84 -2.49 -10.32 -3.98
C LEU A 84 -3.94 -10.52 -3.54
N ALA A 85 -4.68 -9.43 -3.31
CA ALA A 85 -6.09 -9.52 -2.96
C ALA A 85 -6.92 -10.17 -4.08
N MET A 86 -6.65 -9.85 -5.35
CA MET A 86 -7.31 -10.49 -6.51
C MET A 86 -7.09 -12.01 -6.57
N ARG A 87 -6.08 -12.54 -5.88
CA ARG A 87 -5.79 -13.99 -5.77
C ARG A 87 -6.51 -14.67 -4.60
N GLY A 88 -7.45 -13.99 -3.95
CA GLY A 88 -8.32 -14.57 -2.91
C GLY A 88 -7.85 -14.34 -1.47
N PHE A 89 -6.97 -13.36 -1.24
CA PHE A 89 -6.51 -12.99 0.10
C PHE A 89 -7.19 -11.72 0.58
N ALA A 90 -7.33 -11.58 1.91
CA ALA A 90 -7.44 -10.26 2.52
C ALA A 90 -6.01 -9.72 2.72
N VAL A 91 -5.75 -8.50 2.26
CA VAL A 91 -4.40 -7.93 2.34
C VAL A 91 -4.44 -6.67 3.19
N VAL A 92 -3.61 -6.62 4.22
CA VAL A 92 -3.35 -5.45 5.05
C VAL A 92 -2.07 -4.80 4.52
N ASN A 93 -2.15 -3.53 4.14
CA ASN A 93 -1.07 -2.76 3.52
C ASN A 93 -0.69 -1.54 4.36
#